data_AF-A0A9R1ECD6-F1
#
_entry.id   AF-A0A9R1ECD6-F1
#
_cell.length_a   1.000
_cell.length_b   1.000
_cell.length_c   1.000
_cell.angle_alpha   90.00
_cell.angle_beta   90.00
_cell.angle_gamma   90.00
#
_symmetry.space_group_name_H-M   'P 1'
#
loop_
_entity.id
_entity.type
_entity.pdbx_description
1 polymer ?
#
loop_
_entity_poly.entity_id
_entity_poly.type
_entity_poly.pdbx_seq_one_letter_code
_entity_poly.pdbx_strand_id
1 'polypeptide(L)'
;MAEPNSYEEQRRRHVEENKRKLGELRLHHLSAAVRDAAVKPMPTKQLKLRKAAAPPAPTRRSGRVASLPRQPDYRNITLPPDLVYVAEEARAYALTKAKELKNQLCSDHPSFIKPISNYAATSSWLNIRSQVNKRYLPWSDEMIFLVDEEDGEFQMPYYALRGSFGTGWKWFAIGHKLADGDCLVFQLVEKTKFKVYIIRGSSYYEKDHC
;
A
#
# COMPACT_ATOMS: atom_id res chain seq x y z
N MET A 1 -64.41 -3.85 19.86
CA MET A 1 -64.17 -2.75 18.91
C MET A 1 -62.77 -2.22 19.22
N ALA A 2 -61.75 -2.57 18.43
CA ALA A 2 -60.36 -2.18 18.71
C ALA A 2 -60.10 -0.80 18.08
N GLU A 3 -59.60 0.15 18.86
CA GLU A 3 -59.28 1.49 18.37
C GLU A 3 -58.15 1.42 17.32
N PRO A 4 -58.26 2.16 16.20
CA PRO A 4 -57.20 2.20 15.21
C PRO A 4 -55.95 2.84 15.83
N ASN A 5 -54.86 2.06 15.85
CA ASN A 5 -53.61 2.47 16.46
C ASN A 5 -53.02 3.66 15.67
N SER A 6 -53.09 4.87 16.24
CA SER A 6 -52.62 6.14 15.63
C SER A 6 -51.20 6.02 15.04
N TYR A 7 -50.37 5.19 15.67
CA TYR A 7 -49.03 4.86 15.21
C TYR A 7 -49.01 4.11 13.86
N GLU A 8 -49.93 3.16 13.64
CA GLU A 8 -50.03 2.41 12.40
C GLU A 8 -50.49 3.30 11.23
N GLU A 9 -51.34 4.29 11.51
CA GLU A 9 -51.77 5.27 10.50
C GLU A 9 -50.63 6.19 10.08
N GLN A 10 -49.85 6.71 11.04
CA GLN A 10 -48.66 7.52 10.74
C GLN A 10 -47.62 6.73 9.94
N ARG A 11 -47.39 5.47 10.31
CA ARG A 11 -46.49 4.57 9.57
C ARG A 11 -46.95 4.37 8.12
N ARG A 12 -48.25 4.18 7.89
CA ARG A 12 -48.81 4.03 6.53
C ARG A 12 -48.61 5.30 5.70
N ARG A 13 -48.86 6.47 6.28
CA ARG A 13 -48.65 7.78 5.62
C ARG A 13 -47.20 7.98 5.20
N HIS A 14 -46.25 7.68 6.08
CA HIS A 14 -44.81 7.77 5.76
C HIS A 14 -44.40 6.82 4.62
N VAL A 15 -44.92 5.59 4.61
CA VAL A 15 -44.64 4.62 3.54
C VAL A 15 -45.21 5.09 2.20
N GLU A 16 -46.40 5.68 2.22
CA GLU A 16 -47.07 6.20 1.04
C GLU A 16 -46.36 7.44 0.48
N GLU A 17 -45.91 8.35 1.34
CA GLU A 17 -45.10 9.50 0.94
C GLU A 17 -43.75 9.07 0.34
N ASN A 18 -43.11 8.06 0.91
CA ASN A 18 -41.88 7.48 0.37
C ASN A 18 -42.10 6.84 -1.00
N LYS A 19 -43.21 6.11 -1.20
CA LYS A 19 -43.58 5.57 -2.52
C LYS A 19 -43.79 6.69 -3.54
N ARG A 20 -44.44 7.79 -3.13
CA ARG A 20 -44.64 8.96 -4.01
C ARG A 20 -43.31 9.59 -4.43
N LYS A 21 -42.39 9.85 -3.48
CA LYS A 21 -41.04 10.38 -3.75
C LYS A 21 -40.24 9.45 -4.66
N LEU A 22 -40.37 8.13 -4.49
CA LEU A 22 -39.70 7.14 -5.32
C LEU A 22 -40.20 7.15 -6.78
N GLY A 23 -41.50 7.38 -6.97
CA GLY A 23 -42.11 7.59 -8.28
C GLY A 23 -41.68 8.91 -8.94
N GLU A 24 -41.68 10.01 -8.18
CA GLU A 24 -41.27 11.35 -8.63
C GLU A 24 -39.81 11.36 -9.12
N LEU A 25 -38.91 10.68 -8.40
CA LEU A 25 -37.51 10.51 -8.77
C LEU A 25 -37.29 9.47 -9.89
N ARG A 26 -38.36 8.86 -10.42
CA ARG A 26 -38.34 7.81 -11.45
C ARG A 26 -37.39 6.66 -11.13
N LEU A 27 -37.11 6.41 -9.85
CA LEU A 27 -36.07 5.48 -9.42
C LEU A 27 -36.40 4.03 -9.80
N HIS A 28 -37.69 3.71 -9.88
CA HIS A 28 -38.18 2.40 -10.36
C HIS A 28 -37.73 2.11 -11.79
N HIS A 29 -37.77 3.10 -12.69
CA HIS A 29 -37.32 2.95 -14.08
C HIS A 29 -35.81 2.72 -14.17
N LEU A 30 -35.02 3.43 -13.35
CA LEU A 30 -33.57 3.21 -13.25
C LEU A 30 -33.25 1.80 -12.73
N SER A 31 -33.97 1.32 -11.71
CA SER A 31 -33.80 -0.02 -11.16
C SER A 31 -34.17 -1.14 -12.16
N ALA A 32 -35.13 -0.88 -13.05
CA ALA A 32 -35.50 -1.80 -14.12
C ALA A 32 -34.42 -1.79 -15.23
N ALA A 33 -33.98 -0.61 -15.66
CA ALA A 33 -32.95 -0.47 -16.68
C ALA A 33 -31.61 -1.10 -16.26
N VAL A 34 -31.23 -1.00 -14.98
CA VAL A 34 -30.01 -1.66 -14.45
C VAL A 34 -30.16 -3.18 -14.43
N ARG A 35 -31.33 -3.70 -14.06
CA ARG A 35 -31.60 -5.15 -14.10
C ARG A 35 -31.58 -5.69 -15.54
N ASP A 36 -32.19 -4.97 -16.48
CA ASP A 36 -32.15 -5.32 -17.90
C ASP A 36 -30.73 -5.24 -18.49
N ALA A 37 -29.90 -4.29 -18.01
CA ALA A 37 -28.50 -4.19 -18.40
C ALA A 37 -27.65 -5.33 -17.82
N ALA A 38 -27.97 -5.83 -16.63
CA ALA A 38 -27.27 -6.95 -15.99
C ALA A 38 -27.57 -8.30 -16.66
N VAL A 39 -28.73 -8.46 -17.30
CA VAL A 39 -29.12 -9.68 -18.04
C VAL A 39 -28.43 -9.76 -19.41
N LYS A 40 -27.98 -8.63 -19.97
CA LYS A 40 -27.23 -8.62 -21.23
C LYS A 40 -25.79 -9.06 -20.97
N PRO A 41 -25.28 -10.13 -21.61
CA PRO A 41 -23.86 -10.47 -21.50
C PRO A 41 -23.05 -9.30 -22.06
N MET A 42 -22.09 -8.80 -21.28
CA MET A 42 -21.13 -7.80 -21.75
C MET A 42 -20.41 -8.35 -23.00
N PRO A 43 -20.29 -7.58 -24.10
CA PRO A 43 -19.51 -8.02 -25.23
C PRO A 43 -18.04 -8.08 -24.80
N THR A 44 -17.52 -9.29 -24.62
CA THR A 44 -16.09 -9.55 -24.44
C THR A 44 -15.37 -9.23 -25.73
N LYS A 45 -15.03 -7.96 -25.93
CA LYS A 45 -14.02 -7.59 -26.93
C LYS A 45 -12.70 -8.17 -26.45
N GLN A 46 -12.21 -9.18 -27.16
CA GLN A 46 -10.83 -9.62 -27.03
C GLN A 46 -9.91 -8.39 -27.16
N LEU A 47 -9.03 -8.20 -26.18
CA LEU A 47 -7.98 -7.19 -26.24
C LEU A 47 -7.00 -7.60 -27.35
N LYS A 48 -7.23 -7.10 -28.56
CA LYS A 48 -6.17 -7.08 -29.58
C LYS A 48 -5.12 -6.09 -29.11
N LEU A 49 -3.89 -6.57 -28.89
CA LEU A 49 -2.72 -5.74 -28.65
C LEU A 49 -2.61 -4.73 -29.81
N ARG A 50 -2.87 -3.46 -29.52
CA ARG A 50 -2.81 -2.40 -30.55
C ARG A 50 -1.35 -2.18 -30.89
N LYS A 51 -0.98 -2.36 -32.16
CA LYS A 51 0.28 -1.80 -32.70
C LYS A 51 0.27 -0.30 -32.47
N ALA A 52 1.44 0.27 -32.18
CA ALA A 52 1.63 1.68 -31.82
C ALA A 52 0.85 2.60 -32.78
N ALA A 53 -0.05 3.40 -32.21
CA ALA A 53 -0.85 4.36 -32.96
C ALA A 53 0.05 5.54 -33.39
N ALA A 54 -0.20 6.04 -34.62
CA ALA A 54 0.39 7.29 -35.08
C ALA A 54 0.15 8.43 -34.08
N PRO A 55 1.07 9.40 -33.95
CA PRO A 55 0.93 10.49 -33.00
C PRO A 55 -0.40 11.23 -33.21
N PRO A 56 -1.12 11.58 -32.13
CA PRO A 56 -2.39 12.27 -32.25
C PRO A 56 -2.19 13.65 -32.89
N ALA A 57 -3.12 14.02 -33.77
CA ALA A 57 -3.17 15.35 -34.36
C ALA A 57 -3.20 16.44 -33.26
N PRO A 58 -2.61 17.63 -33.51
CA PRO A 58 -2.57 18.70 -32.52
C PRO A 58 -3.97 19.11 -32.09
N THR A 59 -4.16 19.27 -30.78
CA THR A 59 -5.44 19.62 -30.17
C THR A 59 -5.84 21.05 -30.56
N ARG A 60 -6.90 21.21 -31.37
CA ARG A 60 -7.50 22.51 -31.68
C ARG A 60 -8.08 23.12 -30.39
N ARG A 61 -7.45 24.18 -29.88
CA ARG A 61 -7.90 24.87 -28.66
C ARG A 61 -9.07 25.80 -28.97
N SER A 62 -10.09 25.79 -28.11
CA SER A 62 -11.15 26.80 -28.07
C SER A 62 -10.55 28.15 -27.68
N GLY A 63 -11.04 29.26 -28.27
CA GLY A 63 -10.55 30.61 -28.01
C GLY A 63 -10.57 31.02 -26.52
N ARG A 64 -11.47 30.43 -25.71
CA ARG A 64 -11.54 30.67 -24.26
C ARG A 64 -10.34 30.16 -23.47
N VAL A 65 -9.57 29.22 -24.03
CA VAL A 65 -8.45 28.53 -23.36
C VAL A 65 -7.13 28.79 -24.10
N ALA A 66 -7.14 29.67 -25.10
CA ALA A 66 -5.97 30.03 -25.89
C ALA A 66 -5.06 31.03 -25.16
N SER A 67 -5.62 31.88 -24.30
CA SER A 67 -4.88 32.85 -23.48
C SER A 67 -4.24 32.25 -22.24
N LEU A 68 -4.61 31.01 -21.87
CA LEU A 68 -4.02 30.31 -20.74
C LEU A 68 -2.68 29.69 -21.14
N PRO A 69 -1.66 29.76 -20.28
CA PRO A 69 -0.38 29.12 -20.53
C PRO A 69 -0.59 27.62 -20.80
N ARG A 70 0.22 27.07 -21.71
CA ARG A 70 0.18 25.65 -22.07
C ARG A 70 0.31 24.82 -20.79
N GLN A 71 -0.76 24.12 -20.41
CA GLN A 71 -0.71 23.23 -19.25
C GLN A 71 0.42 22.20 -19.44
N PRO A 72 1.17 21.87 -18.38
CA PRO A 72 2.22 20.86 -18.44
C PRO A 72 1.64 19.53 -18.94
N ASP A 73 2.31 18.90 -19.89
CA ASP A 73 1.93 17.58 -20.37
C ASP A 73 2.40 16.51 -19.38
N TYR A 74 1.53 16.14 -18.44
CA TYR A 74 1.81 15.09 -17.45
C TYR A 74 1.80 13.66 -18.03
N ARG A 75 1.57 13.48 -19.35
CA ARG A 75 1.55 12.13 -19.97
C ARG A 75 2.93 11.57 -20.27
N ASN A 76 3.95 12.42 -20.26
CA ASN A 76 5.37 12.03 -20.37
C ASN A 76 6.14 12.61 -19.19
N ILE A 77 5.72 12.24 -17.97
CA ILE A 77 6.65 12.29 -16.86
C ILE A 77 7.64 11.16 -17.14
N THR A 78 8.77 11.49 -17.78
CA THR A 78 9.98 10.68 -17.63
C THR A 78 10.14 10.51 -16.12
N LEU A 79 10.01 9.26 -15.65
CA LEU A 79 10.31 8.89 -14.27
C LEU A 79 11.59 9.65 -13.86
N PRO A 80 11.64 10.26 -12.66
CA PRO A 80 12.84 10.95 -12.23
C PRO A 80 14.04 10.01 -12.42
N PRO A 81 15.17 10.51 -12.95
CA PRO A 81 16.36 9.70 -13.26
C PRO A 81 17.12 9.28 -12.00
N ASP A 82 16.41 8.70 -11.03
CA ASP A 82 16.95 8.14 -9.79
C ASP A 82 16.14 6.92 -9.30
N LEU A 83 15.57 6.15 -10.23
CA LEU A 83 15.47 4.69 -10.01
C LEU A 83 16.85 4.09 -10.24
N VAL A 84 17.84 4.50 -9.43
CA VAL A 84 19.13 3.80 -9.37
C VAL A 84 18.80 2.43 -8.79
N TYR A 85 18.58 1.47 -9.67
CA TYR A 85 18.50 0.07 -9.31
C TYR A 85 19.84 -0.24 -8.67
N VAL A 86 19.87 -0.41 -7.34
CA VAL A 86 21.11 -0.80 -6.68
C VAL A 86 21.57 -2.10 -7.32
N ALA A 87 22.87 -2.16 -7.67
CA ALA A 87 23.41 -3.31 -8.36
C ALA A 87 23.08 -4.59 -7.59
N GLU A 88 22.75 -5.66 -8.30
CA GLU A 88 22.39 -6.94 -7.67
C GLU A 88 23.50 -7.43 -6.73
N GLU A 89 24.75 -7.09 -7.03
CA GLU A 89 25.94 -7.31 -6.20
C GLU A 89 25.83 -6.63 -4.83
N ALA A 90 25.45 -5.35 -4.78
CA ALA A 90 25.29 -4.60 -3.54
C ALA A 90 24.12 -5.15 -2.69
N ARG A 91 23.04 -5.63 -3.33
CA ARG A 91 21.95 -6.33 -2.62
C ARG A 91 22.42 -7.66 -2.04
N ALA A 92 23.16 -8.44 -2.83
CA ALA A 92 23.71 -9.72 -2.41
C ALA A 92 24.71 -9.55 -1.27
N TYR A 93 25.51 -8.48 -1.31
CA TYR A 93 26.43 -8.11 -0.25
C TYR A 93 25.69 -7.79 1.06
N ALA A 94 24.70 -6.89 1.02
CA ALA A 94 23.91 -6.53 2.20
C ALA A 94 23.19 -7.75 2.79
N LEU A 95 22.65 -8.63 1.94
CA LEU A 95 22.01 -9.87 2.35
C LEU A 95 22.99 -10.87 2.97
N THR A 96 24.21 -10.96 2.45
CA THR A 96 25.26 -11.83 3.01
C THR A 96 25.69 -11.33 4.39
N LYS A 97 25.93 -10.02 4.52
CA LYS A 97 26.22 -9.38 5.82
C LYS A 97 25.08 -9.56 6.81
N ALA A 98 23.83 -9.49 6.35
CA ALA A 98 22.65 -9.76 7.20
C ALA A 98 22.63 -11.19 7.73
N LYS A 99 23.00 -12.16 6.90
CA LYS A 99 23.11 -13.57 7.32
C LYS A 99 24.24 -13.76 8.33
N GLU A 100 25.40 -13.15 8.11
CA GLU A 100 26.53 -13.17 9.05
C GLU A 100 26.10 -12.61 10.42
N LEU A 101 25.50 -11.41 10.44
CA LEU A 101 24.99 -10.80 11.67
C LEU A 101 23.91 -11.66 12.33
N LYS A 102 22.97 -12.20 11.56
CA LYS A 102 21.96 -13.12 12.09
C LYS A 102 22.59 -14.34 12.78
N ASN A 103 23.65 -14.90 12.20
CA ASN A 103 24.35 -16.06 12.77
C ASN A 103 25.17 -15.71 14.02
N GLN A 104 25.65 -14.47 14.13
CA GLN A 104 26.35 -13.96 15.32
C GLN A 104 25.41 -13.65 16.48
N LEU A 105 24.19 -13.20 16.17
CA LEU A 105 23.12 -13.00 17.15
C LEU A 105 22.68 -14.37 17.69
N CYS A 106 23.24 -14.75 18.83
CA CYS A 106 23.03 -16.04 19.51
C CYS A 106 21.55 -16.48 19.62
N SER A 107 21.35 -17.80 19.63
CA SER A 107 20.10 -18.54 19.36
C SER A 107 18.89 -18.27 20.26
N ASP A 108 19.04 -17.58 21.40
CA ASP A 108 17.98 -17.51 22.41
C ASP A 108 16.77 -16.69 21.93
N HIS A 109 17.00 -15.78 20.99
CA HIS A 109 15.97 -14.89 20.45
C HIS A 109 15.78 -15.12 18.95
N PRO A 110 14.54 -15.32 18.47
CA PRO A 110 14.28 -15.56 17.06
C PRO A 110 14.59 -14.29 16.27
N SER A 111 15.38 -14.46 15.21
CA SER A 111 15.80 -13.39 14.31
C SER A 111 15.43 -13.70 12.86
N PHE A 112 15.11 -12.66 12.11
CA PHE A 112 14.79 -12.78 10.69
C PHE A 112 15.36 -11.61 9.88
N ILE A 113 15.59 -11.88 8.60
CA ILE A 113 16.18 -10.92 7.67
C ILE A 113 15.08 -10.42 6.74
N LYS A 114 15.09 -9.12 6.47
CA LYS A 114 14.17 -8.47 5.55
C LYS A 114 14.93 -7.57 4.57
N PRO A 115 15.10 -8.02 3.32
CA PRO A 115 15.59 -7.15 2.25
C PRO A 115 14.60 -6.01 2.00
N ILE A 116 15.12 -4.80 1.87
CA ILE A 116 14.37 -3.59 1.56
C ILE A 116 14.40 -3.38 0.05
N SER A 117 13.22 -3.45 -0.56
CA SER A 117 13.01 -2.96 -1.91
C SER A 117 12.64 -1.49 -1.89
N ASN A 118 12.76 -0.81 -3.02
CA ASN A 118 12.26 0.56 -3.20
C ASN A 118 10.80 0.73 -2.71
N TYR A 119 9.92 -0.24 -2.99
CA TYR A 119 8.55 -0.22 -2.47
C TYR A 119 8.51 -0.28 -0.93
N ALA A 120 9.31 -1.13 -0.30
CA ALA A 120 9.37 -1.21 1.16
C ALA A 120 9.91 0.07 1.80
N ALA A 121 10.87 0.75 1.16
CA ALA A 121 11.39 2.03 1.63
C ALA A 121 10.37 3.19 1.54
N THR A 122 9.48 3.16 0.54
CA THR A 122 8.52 4.25 0.27
C THR A 122 7.10 3.99 0.79
N SER A 123 6.77 2.72 1.04
CA SER A 123 5.45 2.27 1.51
C SER A 123 5.15 2.71 2.94
N SER A 124 3.87 2.91 3.25
CA SER A 124 3.38 3.14 4.62
C SER A 124 3.30 1.88 5.48
N TRP A 125 3.67 0.71 4.92
CA TRP A 125 3.49 -0.60 5.55
C TRP A 125 4.66 -1.52 5.14
N LEU A 126 5.11 -2.39 6.06
CA LEU A 126 6.11 -3.42 5.77
C LEU A 126 5.51 -4.82 5.94
N ASN A 127 5.45 -5.61 4.87
CA ASN A 127 5.01 -6.99 4.94
C ASN A 127 6.15 -7.91 5.40
N ILE A 128 5.94 -8.63 6.50
CA ILE A 128 6.92 -9.56 7.09
C ILE A 128 6.46 -11.02 7.06
N ARG A 129 5.24 -11.33 6.58
CA ARG A 129 4.67 -12.69 6.64
C ARG A 129 5.52 -13.79 6.02
N SER A 130 6.23 -13.51 4.94
CA SER A 130 7.01 -14.54 4.24
C SER A 130 8.32 -14.86 4.95
N GLN A 131 8.78 -14.03 5.88
CA GLN A 131 10.13 -14.09 6.45
C GLN A 131 10.17 -14.56 7.91
N VAL A 132 9.02 -14.55 8.60
CA VAL A 132 8.95 -14.81 10.04
C VAL A 132 8.02 -15.97 10.33
N ASN A 133 8.40 -16.81 11.28
CA ASN A 133 7.50 -17.81 11.83
C ASN A 133 6.37 -17.12 12.60
N LYS A 134 5.10 -17.44 12.26
CA LYS A 134 3.91 -16.88 12.91
C LYS A 134 3.91 -17.00 14.44
N ARG A 135 4.65 -17.97 15.00
CA ARG A 135 4.80 -18.15 16.46
C ARG A 135 5.51 -17.00 17.17
N TYR A 136 6.33 -16.24 16.44
CA TYR A 136 7.10 -15.12 16.98
C TYR A 136 6.45 -13.75 16.72
N LEU A 137 5.25 -13.75 16.15
CA LEU A 137 4.49 -12.54 15.87
C LEU A 137 3.23 -12.50 16.74
N PRO A 138 2.74 -11.29 17.08
CA PRO A 138 1.47 -11.14 17.77
C PRO A 138 0.34 -11.86 17.00
N TRP A 139 -0.57 -12.48 17.76
CA TRP A 139 -1.71 -13.20 17.19
C TRP A 139 -2.82 -12.24 16.73
N SER A 140 -2.96 -11.10 17.41
CA SER A 140 -3.94 -10.04 17.13
C SER A 140 -3.24 -8.75 16.70
N ASP A 141 -4.03 -7.81 16.20
CA ASP A 141 -3.55 -6.46 15.94
C ASP A 141 -3.09 -5.85 17.27
N GLU A 142 -1.83 -5.46 17.35
CA GLU A 142 -1.18 -5.02 18.59
C GLU A 142 -0.14 -3.95 18.27
N MET A 143 0.16 -3.09 19.24
CA MET A 143 1.25 -2.12 19.11
C MET A 143 2.58 -2.82 19.35
N ILE A 144 3.52 -2.64 18.44
CA ILE A 144 4.88 -3.14 18.55
C ILE A 144 5.85 -1.97 18.64
N PHE A 145 7.06 -2.26 19.12
CA PHE A 145 8.15 -1.32 19.24
C PHE A 145 9.33 -1.83 18.41
N LEU A 146 9.83 -0.99 17.52
CA LEU A 146 11.11 -1.20 16.85
C LEU A 146 12.16 -0.40 17.60
N VAL A 147 13.22 -1.05 18.05
CA VAL A 147 14.37 -0.42 18.69
C VAL A 147 15.50 -0.40 17.67
N ASP A 148 16.04 0.77 17.35
CA ASP A 148 17.17 0.91 16.44
C ASP A 148 18.51 0.56 17.11
N GLU A 149 19.62 0.87 16.45
CA GLU A 149 20.98 0.65 16.97
C GLU A 149 21.39 1.69 18.03
N GLU A 150 20.72 2.85 18.06
CA GLU A 150 20.91 3.95 19.03
C GLU A 150 19.96 3.81 20.24
N ASP A 151 19.31 2.65 20.37
CA ASP A 151 18.28 2.33 21.36
C ASP A 151 17.05 3.28 21.32
N GLY A 152 16.80 3.89 20.17
CA GLY A 152 15.60 4.67 19.86
C GLY A 152 14.38 3.78 19.64
N GLU A 153 13.32 4.00 20.42
CA GLU A 153 12.07 3.22 20.35
C GLU A 153 11.02 3.86 19.42
N PHE A 154 10.59 3.09 18.42
CA PHE A 154 9.57 3.50 17.46
C PHE A 154 8.33 2.62 17.59
N GLN A 155 7.25 3.21 18.11
CA GLN A 155 5.98 2.51 18.27
C GLN A 155 5.18 2.51 16.96
N MET A 156 4.65 1.35 16.57
CA MET A 156 3.76 1.25 15.42
C MET A 156 2.77 0.07 15.52
N PRO A 157 1.60 0.15 14.88
CA PRO A 157 0.66 -0.96 14.88
C PRO A 157 1.18 -2.11 14.02
N TYR A 158 1.05 -3.34 14.51
CA TYR A 158 1.19 -4.57 13.74
C TYR A 158 -0.19 -5.10 13.38
N TYR A 159 -0.40 -5.44 12.10
CA TYR A 159 -1.66 -6.00 11.61
C TYR A 159 -1.51 -7.50 11.42
N ALA A 160 -2.10 -8.32 12.30
CA ALA A 160 -1.92 -9.77 12.31
C ALA A 160 -2.52 -10.44 11.07
N LEU A 161 -3.70 -9.98 10.63
CA LEU A 161 -4.36 -10.49 9.43
C LEU A 161 -3.51 -10.29 8.16
N ARG A 162 -2.73 -9.19 8.11
CA ARG A 162 -1.85 -8.86 7.00
C ARG A 162 -0.39 -9.29 7.23
N GLY A 163 -0.06 -9.64 8.47
CA GLY A 163 1.29 -9.78 9.02
C GLY A 163 2.23 -8.71 8.51
N SER A 164 1.84 -7.46 8.74
CA SER A 164 2.57 -6.28 8.29
C SER A 164 2.66 -5.23 9.38
N PHE A 165 3.79 -4.52 9.44
CA PHE A 165 3.89 -3.28 10.19
C PHE A 165 3.07 -2.20 9.50
N GLY A 166 2.39 -1.38 10.29
CA GLY A 166 1.44 -0.38 9.83
C GLY A 166 2.04 1.02 9.69
N THR A 167 1.18 2.01 9.90
CA THR A 167 1.39 3.42 9.55
C THR A 167 2.69 4.07 10.05
N GLY A 168 3.31 3.58 11.12
CA GLY A 168 4.60 4.07 11.62
C GLY A 168 5.81 3.67 10.77
N TRP A 169 5.66 2.66 9.89
CA TRP A 169 6.77 2.14 9.09
C TRP A 169 7.41 3.18 8.17
N LYS A 170 6.61 4.00 7.48
CA LYS A 170 7.15 5.02 6.57
C LYS A 170 7.98 6.06 7.30
N TRP A 171 7.59 6.44 8.51
CA TRP A 171 8.35 7.40 9.31
C TRP A 171 9.68 6.81 9.77
N PHE A 172 9.68 5.54 10.17
CA PHE A 172 10.91 4.80 10.46
C PHE A 172 11.83 4.74 9.23
N ALA A 173 11.29 4.36 8.06
CA ALA A 173 12.07 4.27 6.83
C ALA A 173 12.68 5.62 6.41
N ILE A 174 11.93 6.73 6.55
CA ILE A 174 12.42 8.09 6.27
C ILE A 174 13.46 8.52 7.29
N GLY A 175 13.21 8.30 8.59
CA GLY A 175 14.11 8.67 9.68
C GLY A 175 15.48 8.01 9.55
N HIS A 176 15.49 6.74 9.17
CA HIS A 176 16.72 5.98 8.91
C HIS A 176 17.17 6.06 7.44
N LYS A 177 16.58 6.88 6.57
CA LYS A 177 16.98 7.01 5.15
C LYS A 177 17.15 5.65 4.45
N LEU A 178 16.21 4.72 4.66
CA LEU A 178 16.28 3.39 4.05
C LEU A 178 16.14 3.48 2.53
N ALA A 179 16.94 2.72 1.81
CA ALA A 179 16.96 2.70 0.34
C ALA A 179 16.78 1.29 -0.24
N ASP A 180 16.59 1.21 -1.57
CA ASP A 180 16.62 -0.08 -2.27
C ASP A 180 17.97 -0.77 -2.06
N GLY A 181 17.95 -2.07 -1.76
CA GLY A 181 19.17 -2.86 -1.55
C GLY A 181 19.72 -2.82 -0.13
N ASP A 182 19.16 -2.01 0.77
CA ASP A 182 19.39 -2.15 2.20
C ASP A 182 18.77 -3.45 2.73
N CYS A 183 19.30 -3.95 3.83
CA CYS A 183 18.81 -5.17 4.46
C CYS A 183 18.67 -4.97 5.97
N LEU A 184 17.54 -5.38 6.52
CA LEU A 184 17.26 -5.28 7.95
C LEU A 184 17.33 -6.64 8.61
N VAL A 185 17.92 -6.69 9.80
CA VAL A 185 17.86 -7.85 10.68
C VAL A 185 16.99 -7.48 11.87
N PHE A 186 15.87 -8.19 12.02
CA PHE A 186 14.98 -8.04 13.16
C PHE A 186 15.28 -9.15 14.17
N GLN A 187 15.49 -8.78 15.42
CA GLN A 187 15.66 -9.67 16.56
C GLN A 187 14.53 -9.42 17.57
N LEU A 188 13.75 -10.45 17.89
CA LEU A 188 12.68 -10.33 18.88
C LEU A 188 13.27 -10.33 20.29
N VAL A 189 13.28 -9.18 20.97
CA VAL A 189 13.80 -9.05 22.35
C VAL A 189 12.69 -9.35 23.37
N GLU A 190 11.49 -8.84 23.10
CA GLU A 190 10.27 -9.12 23.87
C GLU A 190 9.13 -9.46 22.92
N LYS A 191 8.00 -9.97 23.42
CA LYS A 191 6.84 -10.39 22.58
C LYS A 191 6.40 -9.34 21.55
N THR A 192 6.53 -8.06 21.86
CA THR A 192 6.13 -6.94 21.00
C THR A 192 7.27 -5.97 20.70
N LYS A 193 8.52 -6.31 21.08
CA LYS A 193 9.69 -5.44 20.85
C LYS A 193 10.72 -6.14 19.98
N PHE A 194 11.07 -5.49 18.88
CA PHE A 194 12.06 -5.95 17.93
C PHE A 194 13.25 -4.99 17.93
N LYS A 195 14.45 -5.51 18.18
CA LYS A 195 15.68 -4.78 17.88
C LYS A 195 16.00 -4.90 16.39
N VAL A 196 16.32 -3.79 15.74
CA VAL A 196 16.51 -3.68 14.30
C VAL A 196 17.93 -3.25 14.00
N TYR A 197 18.64 -4.07 13.24
CA TYR A 197 19.97 -3.75 12.72
C TYR A 197 19.88 -3.42 11.24
N ILE A 198 20.55 -2.34 10.81
CA ILE A 198 20.42 -1.78 9.47
C ILE A 198 21.71 -1.96 8.69
N ILE A 199 21.67 -2.79 7.65
CA ILE A 199 22.83 -3.06 6.80
C ILE A 199 22.64 -2.35 5.48
N ARG A 200 23.52 -1.38 5.22
CA ARG A 200 23.44 -0.53 4.04
C ARG A 200 23.99 -1.23 2.82
N GLY A 201 23.21 -1.29 1.75
CA GLY A 201 23.69 -1.75 0.44
C GLY A 201 24.76 -0.83 -0.14
N SER A 202 24.68 0.48 0.14
CA SER A 202 25.65 1.47 -0.32
C SER A 202 27.07 1.23 0.19
N SER A 203 27.23 0.59 1.35
CA SER A 203 28.54 0.28 1.94
C SER A 203 29.39 -0.70 1.10
N TYR A 204 28.80 -1.33 0.08
CA TYR A 204 29.53 -2.09 -0.93
C TYR A 204 30.53 -1.20 -1.68
N TYR A 205 30.06 -0.05 -2.21
CA TYR A 205 30.89 0.86 -3.00
C TYR A 205 31.95 1.60 -2.17
N GLU A 206 31.73 1.75 -0.87
CA GLU A 206 32.71 2.34 0.04
C GLU A 206 33.92 1.43 0.26
N LYS A 207 33.76 0.11 0.08
CA LYS A 207 34.86 -0.87 0.21
C LYS A 207 35.70 -1.03 -1.05
N ASP A 208 35.14 -0.78 -2.23
CA ASP A 208 35.84 -0.91 -3.52
C ASP A 208 36.69 0.33 -3.87
N HIS A 209 36.73 1.33 -3.00
CA HIS A 209 37.54 2.56 -3.14
C HIS A 209 38.71 2.64 -2.15
N CYS A 210 39.19 1.50 -1.64
CA CYS A 210 40.38 1.39 -0.81
C CYS A 210 41.41 0.45 -1.45
#